data_AF-A0AA40AGM4-F1
#
_entry.id   AF-A0AA40AGM4-F1
#
_cell.length_a   1.000
_cell.length_b   1.000
_cell.length_c   1.000
_cell.angle_alpha   90.00
_cell.angle_beta   90.00
_cell.angle_gamma   90.00
#
_symmetry.space_group_name_H-M   'P 1'
#
loop_
_entity.id
_entity.type
_entity.pdbx_description
1 polymer ?
#
loop_
_entity_poly.entity_id
_entity_poly.type
_entity_poly.pdbx_seq_one_letter_code
_entity_poly.pdbx_strand_id
1 'polypeptide(L)'
;METVNFALLKQWLSHCENSHAALCRPDPVSNTAADAYLQAFRLIDVTKRKIVLAQPDDEYVALSYVWGRDPFLRLLRSNESDLFLDGSLGRDNNPVPKTISHALEAVSRLGMRYLWVDALCIMQDNHAEKATAISAMDLIYARAALTIVAASGTHANAGLAGLEPHTRDPMPYEARARFPESRHEFVVARASPPDLLRRSAWNTRGWT
;
A
#
# COMPACT_ATOMS: atom_id res chain seq x y z
N MET A 1 -17.34 -9.65 9.78
CA MET A 1 -17.48 -8.39 9.01
C MET A 1 -16.94 -8.62 7.62
N GLU A 2 -17.75 -8.35 6.60
CA GLU A 2 -17.42 -8.57 5.18
C GLU A 2 -16.62 -7.41 4.56
N THR A 3 -16.59 -6.25 5.22
CA THR A 3 -15.93 -5.02 4.71
C THR A 3 -14.92 -4.47 5.70
N VAL A 4 -14.00 -3.62 5.22
CA VAL A 4 -13.02 -2.91 6.04
C VAL A 4 -13.71 -1.86 6.91
N ASN A 5 -13.40 -1.85 8.21
CA ASN A 5 -13.87 -0.84 9.15
C ASN A 5 -12.91 0.36 9.17
N PHE A 6 -13.21 1.37 8.35
CA PHE A 6 -12.40 2.59 8.28
C PHE A 6 -12.46 3.46 9.54
N ALA A 7 -13.52 3.37 10.35
CA ALA A 7 -13.59 4.09 11.62
C ALA A 7 -12.55 3.55 12.61
N LEU A 8 -12.40 2.22 12.65
CA LEU A 8 -11.36 1.56 13.45
C LEU A 8 -9.95 1.92 12.97
N LEU A 9 -9.71 1.92 11.65
CA LEU A 9 -8.41 2.32 11.10
C LEU A 9 -8.05 3.77 11.46
N LYS A 10 -9.01 4.70 11.37
CA LYS A 10 -8.83 6.10 11.79
C LYS A 10 -8.53 6.21 13.28
N GLN A 11 -9.19 5.41 14.11
CA GLN A 11 -8.93 5.37 15.54
C GLN A 11 -7.51 4.88 15.84
N TRP A 12 -7.04 3.84 15.14
CA TRP A 12 -5.67 3.35 15.29
C TRP A 12 -4.62 4.37 14.85
N LEU A 13 -4.84 5.07 13.74
CA LEU A 13 -3.97 6.16 13.28
C LEU A 13 -3.90 7.28 14.31
N SER A 14 -5.07 7.76 14.77
CA SER A 14 -5.15 8.79 15.79
C SER A 14 -4.49 8.37 17.11
N HIS A 15 -4.61 7.10 17.49
CA HIS A 15 -3.92 6.58 18.68
C HIS A 15 -2.39 6.58 18.48
N CYS A 16 -1.91 6.16 17.32
CA CYS A 16 -0.49 6.18 16.98
C CYS A 16 0.07 7.61 17.07
N GLU A 17 -0.59 8.57 16.44
CA GLU A 17 -0.18 9.97 16.44
C GLU A 17 -0.17 10.57 17.85
N ASN A 18 -1.22 10.32 18.65
CA ASN A 18 -1.35 10.95 19.96
C ASN A 18 -0.58 10.26 21.08
N SER A 19 -0.27 8.96 20.94
CA SER A 19 0.39 8.16 21.99
C SER A 19 1.84 7.81 21.66
N HIS A 20 2.24 7.87 20.38
CA HIS A 20 3.58 7.49 19.93
C HIS A 20 4.25 8.55 19.04
N ALA A 21 3.81 9.82 19.06
CA ALA A 21 4.38 10.89 18.24
C ALA A 21 5.93 10.92 18.22
N ALA A 22 6.56 10.73 19.37
CA ALA A 22 8.02 10.77 19.51
C ALA A 22 8.76 9.53 18.97
N LEU A 23 8.05 8.42 18.70
CA LEU A 23 8.62 7.16 18.22
C LEU A 23 8.20 6.81 16.79
N CYS A 24 7.00 7.22 16.40
CA CYS A 24 6.38 6.86 15.12
C CYS A 24 6.43 8.00 14.09
N ARG A 25 6.73 9.25 14.50
CA ARG A 25 6.96 10.34 13.56
C ARG A 25 8.43 10.30 13.13
N PRO A 26 8.72 10.26 11.83
CA PRO A 26 10.11 10.32 11.36
C PRO A 26 10.74 11.64 11.78
N ASP A 27 12.03 11.61 12.09
CA ASP A 27 12.79 12.84 12.26
C ASP A 27 12.69 13.71 10.99
N PRO A 28 12.71 15.05 11.14
CA PRO A 28 12.74 15.97 10.02
C PRO A 28 13.82 15.57 9.01
N VAL A 29 13.53 15.77 7.73
CA VAL A 29 14.45 15.54 6.62
C VAL A 29 15.82 16.15 6.94
N SER A 30 16.83 15.31 7.16
CA SER A 30 18.20 15.78 7.38
C SER A 30 18.85 16.09 6.03
N ASN A 31 19.99 16.78 5.96
CA ASN A 31 20.64 17.09 4.68
C ASN A 31 21.49 15.91 4.14
N THR A 32 21.00 14.67 4.24
CA THR A 32 21.69 13.51 3.65
C THR A 32 21.38 13.36 2.16
N ALA A 33 22.22 12.63 1.42
CA ALA A 33 21.98 12.37 -0.01
C ALA A 33 20.68 11.55 -0.25
N ALA A 34 20.28 10.71 0.71
CA ALA A 34 19.04 9.94 0.64
C ALA A 34 17.81 10.81 0.95
N ASP A 35 17.96 11.79 1.84
CA ASP A 35 16.97 12.83 2.08
C ASP A 35 16.78 13.75 0.86
N ALA A 36 17.82 13.99 0.07
CA ALA A 36 17.73 14.78 -1.16
C ALA A 36 16.79 14.14 -2.21
N TYR A 37 16.68 12.80 -2.26
CA TYR A 37 15.69 12.14 -3.10
C TYR A 37 14.26 12.44 -2.62
N LEU A 38 14.04 12.39 -1.31
CA LEU A 38 12.74 12.67 -0.70
C LEU A 38 12.33 14.15 -0.81
N GLN A 39 13.24 15.06 -1.14
CA GLN A 39 12.91 16.46 -1.44
C GLN A 39 12.26 16.66 -2.82
N ALA A 40 12.34 15.66 -3.73
CA ALA A 40 11.84 15.79 -5.10
C ALA A 40 11.18 14.51 -5.64
N PHE A 41 10.80 13.58 -4.78
CA PHE A 41 10.11 12.36 -5.20
C PHE A 41 8.65 12.63 -5.59
N ARG A 42 8.04 11.67 -6.30
CA ARG A 42 6.67 11.81 -6.80
C ARG A 42 5.68 11.14 -5.86
N LEU A 43 4.47 11.69 -5.82
CA LEU A 43 3.30 11.15 -5.13
C LEU A 43 2.11 11.15 -6.08
N ILE A 44 1.07 10.40 -5.73
CA ILE A 44 -0.23 10.46 -6.38
C ILE A 44 -1.14 11.33 -5.52
N ASP A 45 -1.66 12.42 -6.08
CA ASP A 45 -2.78 13.15 -5.50
C ASP A 45 -4.06 12.34 -5.74
N VAL A 46 -4.58 11.72 -4.68
CA VAL A 46 -5.77 10.86 -4.75
C VAL A 46 -7.02 11.65 -5.11
N THR A 47 -7.09 12.94 -4.73
CA THR A 47 -8.26 13.79 -5.01
C THR A 47 -8.28 14.19 -6.49
N LYS A 48 -7.14 14.62 -7.01
CA LYS A 48 -7.00 15.02 -8.42
C LYS A 48 -6.71 13.84 -9.36
N ARG A 49 -6.48 12.65 -8.82
CA ARG A 49 -6.13 11.42 -9.55
C ARG A 49 -5.02 11.65 -10.57
N LYS A 50 -3.87 12.16 -10.11
CA LYS A 50 -2.70 12.44 -10.94
C LYS A 50 -1.40 12.34 -10.16
N ILE A 51 -0.28 12.31 -10.88
CA ILE A 51 1.05 12.40 -10.29
C ILE A 51 1.38 13.88 -9.97
N VAL A 52 2.05 14.10 -8.84
CA VAL A 52 2.57 15.40 -8.37
C VAL A 52 3.97 15.22 -7.80
N LEU A 53 4.73 16.32 -7.69
CA LEU A 53 5.96 16.35 -6.91
C LEU A 53 5.62 16.56 -5.44
N ALA A 54 6.20 15.74 -4.57
CA ALA A 54 6.05 15.85 -3.13
C ALA A 54 6.63 17.17 -2.63
N GLN A 55 5.96 17.75 -1.64
CA GLN A 55 6.48 18.85 -0.82
C GLN A 55 7.01 18.29 0.51
N PRO A 56 7.91 19.00 1.22
CA PRO A 56 8.51 18.51 2.46
C PRO A 56 7.52 18.10 3.56
N ASP A 57 6.37 18.77 3.63
CA ASP A 57 5.32 18.53 4.64
C ASP A 57 4.18 17.64 4.12
N ASP A 58 4.28 17.10 2.89
CA ASP A 58 3.26 16.23 2.34
C ASP A 58 3.26 14.89 3.07
N GLU A 59 2.23 14.67 3.90
CA GLU A 59 1.98 13.38 4.51
C GLU A 59 1.36 12.40 3.51
N TYR A 60 1.94 11.21 3.39
CA TYR A 60 1.51 10.21 2.42
C TYR A 60 1.39 8.80 3.00
N VAL A 61 0.61 7.99 2.29
CA VAL A 61 0.48 6.55 2.50
C VAL A 61 1.34 5.83 1.49
N ALA A 62 2.06 4.78 1.88
CA ALA A 62 2.75 3.91 0.94
C ALA A 62 1.93 2.66 0.61
N LEU A 63 2.02 2.16 -0.63
CA LEU A 63 1.45 0.86 -1.01
C LEU A 63 2.57 -0.16 -1.23
N SER A 64 2.53 -1.26 -0.49
CA SER A 64 3.37 -2.43 -0.73
C SER A 64 2.54 -3.60 -1.27
N TYR A 65 2.89 -4.06 -2.48
CA TYR A 65 2.14 -5.06 -3.21
C TYR A 65 3.03 -5.84 -4.19
N VAL A 66 2.50 -6.94 -4.73
CA VAL A 66 3.18 -7.74 -5.76
C VAL A 66 2.75 -7.25 -7.14
N TRP A 67 3.70 -6.98 -8.02
CA TRP A 67 3.42 -6.54 -9.40
C TRP A 67 2.83 -7.67 -10.27
N GLY A 68 3.36 -8.89 -10.13
CA GLY A 68 3.04 -10.00 -11.03
C GLY A 68 3.83 -9.95 -12.33
N ARG A 69 3.40 -10.71 -13.33
CA ARG A 69 4.06 -10.81 -14.65
C ARG A 69 3.42 -9.96 -15.73
N ASP A 70 2.14 -9.67 -15.58
CA ASP A 70 1.36 -8.98 -16.61
C ASP A 70 1.77 -7.51 -16.70
N PRO A 71 1.86 -6.93 -17.91
CA PRO A 71 2.07 -5.50 -18.09
C PRO A 71 0.91 -4.68 -17.50
N PHE A 72 1.24 -3.53 -16.93
CA PHE A 72 0.28 -2.56 -16.45
C PHE A 72 0.85 -1.14 -16.50
N LEU A 73 0.01 -0.14 -16.20
CA LEU A 73 0.40 1.27 -16.19
C LEU A 73 1.57 1.52 -15.24
N ARG A 74 2.64 2.09 -15.78
CA ARG A 74 3.86 2.48 -15.06
C ARG A 74 4.29 3.87 -15.52
N LEU A 75 4.96 4.61 -14.64
CA LEU A 75 5.55 5.89 -15.02
C LEU A 75 6.77 5.65 -15.92
N LEU A 76 6.71 6.22 -17.12
CA LEU A 76 7.75 6.20 -18.13
C LEU A 76 7.95 7.63 -18.65
N ARG A 77 9.10 7.93 -19.24
CA ARG A 77 9.34 9.25 -19.84
C ARG A 77 8.30 9.62 -20.90
N SER A 78 7.79 8.63 -21.63
CA SER A 78 6.83 8.82 -22.72
C SER A 78 5.43 9.22 -22.25
N ASN A 79 5.06 8.93 -21.00
CA ASN A 79 3.72 9.22 -20.47
C ASN A 79 3.74 10.20 -19.27
N GLU A 80 4.91 10.68 -18.85
CA GLU A 80 5.05 11.54 -17.68
C GLU A 80 4.15 12.79 -17.77
N SER A 81 4.21 13.54 -18.87
CA SER A 81 3.44 14.77 -19.02
C SER A 81 1.92 14.55 -18.92
N ASP A 82 1.43 13.43 -19.47
CA ASP A 82 0.02 13.04 -19.40
C ASP A 82 -0.40 12.65 -17.98
N LEU A 83 0.44 11.89 -17.27
CA LEU A 83 0.14 11.44 -15.90
C LEU A 83 0.13 12.58 -14.87
N PHE A 84 0.67 13.76 -15.20
CA PHE A 84 0.59 14.98 -14.37
C PHE A 84 -0.67 15.83 -14.62
N LEU A 85 -1.52 15.46 -15.59
CA LEU A 85 -2.80 16.13 -15.84
C LEU A 85 -3.88 15.69 -14.86
N ASP A 86 -4.78 16.61 -14.50
CA ASP A 86 -5.88 16.31 -13.58
C ASP A 86 -6.79 15.20 -14.14
N GLY A 87 -7.05 14.20 -13.31
CA GLY A 87 -7.86 13.04 -13.65
C GLY A 87 -7.20 12.08 -14.63
N SER A 88 -5.87 12.13 -14.84
CA SER A 88 -5.15 11.24 -15.76
C SER A 88 -5.19 9.77 -15.34
N LEU A 89 -5.17 9.49 -14.03
CA LEU A 89 -5.11 8.13 -13.48
C LEU A 89 -6.50 7.48 -13.44
N GLY A 90 -6.69 6.43 -14.24
CA GLY A 90 -7.95 5.69 -14.35
C GLY A 90 -8.82 6.10 -15.54
N ARG A 91 -8.29 6.93 -16.46
CA ARG A 91 -8.89 7.11 -17.79
C ARG A 91 -8.70 5.85 -18.64
N ASP A 92 -9.48 5.74 -19.71
CA ASP A 92 -9.40 4.60 -20.65
C ASP A 92 -7.99 4.38 -21.22
N ASN A 93 -7.24 5.46 -21.44
CA ASN A 93 -5.86 5.40 -21.93
C ASN A 93 -4.81 5.13 -20.82
N ASN A 94 -5.19 5.26 -19.55
CA ASN A 94 -4.34 5.06 -18.37
C ASN A 94 -5.03 4.17 -17.33
N PRO A 95 -5.31 2.89 -17.66
CA PRO A 95 -5.99 1.98 -16.75
C PRO A 95 -5.09 1.68 -15.55
N VAL A 96 -5.57 2.04 -14.36
CA VAL A 96 -4.86 1.78 -13.10
C VAL A 96 -5.21 0.36 -12.64
N PRO A 97 -4.21 -0.46 -12.24
CA PRO A 97 -4.46 -1.79 -11.70
C PRO A 97 -5.40 -1.79 -10.50
N LYS A 98 -6.16 -2.88 -10.34
CA LYS A 98 -7.17 -3.00 -9.28
C LYS A 98 -6.62 -2.77 -7.87
N THR A 99 -5.43 -3.29 -7.56
CA THR A 99 -4.80 -3.09 -6.23
C THR A 99 -4.48 -1.62 -5.98
N ILE A 100 -3.98 -0.89 -6.98
CA ILE A 100 -3.69 0.54 -6.88
C ILE A 100 -5.00 1.34 -6.80
N SER A 101 -6.02 0.98 -7.58
CA SER A 101 -7.33 1.61 -7.52
C SER A 101 -7.98 1.47 -6.12
N HIS A 102 -7.93 0.28 -5.53
CA HIS A 102 -8.42 0.05 -4.16
C HIS A 102 -7.58 0.81 -3.13
N ALA A 103 -6.27 0.96 -3.34
CA ALA A 103 -5.43 1.77 -2.46
C ALA A 103 -5.78 3.26 -2.53
N LEU A 104 -6.04 3.80 -3.73
CA LEU A 104 -6.55 5.17 -3.91
C LEU A 104 -7.86 5.36 -3.13
N GLU A 105 -8.81 4.44 -3.26
CA GLU A 105 -10.06 4.50 -2.50
C GLU A 105 -9.82 4.44 -0.99
N ALA A 106 -8.97 3.52 -0.53
CA ALA A 106 -8.66 3.37 0.88
C ALA A 106 -8.05 4.65 1.48
N VAL A 107 -7.08 5.26 0.78
CA VAL A 107 -6.44 6.52 1.18
C VAL A 107 -7.48 7.66 1.25
N SER A 108 -8.34 7.78 0.24
CA SER A 108 -9.44 8.76 0.24
C SER A 108 -10.38 8.56 1.44
N ARG A 109 -10.77 7.32 1.74
CA ARG A 109 -11.66 6.99 2.86
C ARG A 109 -11.02 7.19 4.23
N LEU A 110 -9.70 7.05 4.33
CA LEU A 110 -8.92 7.40 5.51
C LEU A 110 -8.84 8.93 5.73
N GLY A 111 -9.19 9.73 4.72
CA GLY A 111 -9.11 11.20 4.80
C GLY A 111 -7.72 11.74 4.48
N MET A 112 -6.87 10.92 3.85
CA MET A 112 -5.52 11.29 3.43
C MET A 112 -5.51 11.62 1.94
N ARG A 113 -4.54 12.44 1.51
CA ARG A 113 -4.51 12.96 0.14
C ARG A 113 -3.50 12.28 -0.77
N TYR A 114 -2.36 11.87 -0.24
CA TYR A 114 -1.25 11.41 -1.06
C TYR A 114 -0.98 9.92 -0.89
N LEU A 115 -0.75 9.26 -2.02
CA LEU A 115 -0.37 7.85 -2.07
C LEU A 115 0.95 7.72 -2.83
N TRP A 116 1.90 7.00 -2.26
CA TRP A 116 3.11 6.55 -2.94
C TRP A 116 2.94 5.13 -3.46
N VAL A 117 3.29 4.92 -4.74
CA VAL A 117 3.25 3.62 -5.42
C VAL A 117 4.51 3.49 -6.27
N ASP A 118 5.33 2.49 -5.99
CA ASP A 118 6.63 2.27 -6.68
C ASP A 118 6.54 2.35 -8.21
N ALA A 119 5.54 1.71 -8.80
CA ALA A 119 5.32 1.66 -10.25
C ALA A 119 4.97 3.01 -10.91
N LEU A 120 4.40 3.95 -10.15
CA LEU A 120 3.90 5.23 -10.65
C LEU A 120 4.68 6.43 -10.10
N CYS A 121 5.42 6.28 -9.01
CA CYS A 121 6.19 7.35 -8.38
C CYS A 121 7.68 7.31 -8.74
N ILE A 122 8.16 6.19 -9.28
CA ILE A 122 9.53 6.02 -9.78
C ILE A 122 9.49 5.91 -11.30
N MET A 123 10.32 6.68 -11.99
CA MET A 123 10.47 6.57 -13.44
C MET A 123 11.15 5.24 -13.82
N GLN A 124 10.39 4.32 -14.43
CA GLN A 124 10.80 2.92 -14.56
C GLN A 124 11.85 2.66 -15.65
N ASP A 125 11.93 3.56 -16.64
CA ASP A 125 12.88 3.55 -17.75
C ASP A 125 14.10 4.46 -17.51
N ASN A 126 14.19 5.11 -16.33
CA ASN A 126 15.37 5.87 -15.90
C ASN A 126 16.19 5.06 -14.88
N HIS A 127 17.24 4.39 -15.35
CA HIS A 127 18.06 3.51 -14.50
C HIS A 127 18.70 4.21 -13.30
N ALA A 128 19.18 5.45 -13.47
CA ALA A 128 19.85 6.18 -12.40
C ALA A 128 18.86 6.55 -11.29
N GLU A 129 17.72 7.16 -11.68
CA GLU A 129 16.66 7.52 -10.75
C GLU A 129 16.08 6.30 -10.05
N LYS A 130 15.84 5.22 -10.79
CA LYS A 130 15.35 3.96 -10.23
C LYS A 130 16.32 3.38 -9.21
N ALA A 131 17.62 3.40 -9.47
CA ALA A 131 18.63 2.95 -8.52
C ALA A 131 18.62 3.81 -7.25
N THR A 132 18.54 5.14 -7.37
CA THR A 132 18.42 6.04 -6.23
C THR A 132 17.15 5.77 -5.42
N ALA A 133 16.00 5.63 -6.08
CA ALA A 133 14.74 5.32 -5.41
C ALA A 133 14.80 3.98 -4.67
N ILE A 134 15.37 2.94 -5.29
CA ILE A 134 15.57 1.63 -4.66
C ILE A 134 16.46 1.75 -3.42
N SER A 135 17.55 2.53 -3.49
CA SER A 135 18.43 2.75 -2.35
C SER A 135 17.80 3.53 -1.20
N ALA A 136 16.69 4.23 -1.44
CA ALA A 136 15.95 5.02 -0.46
C ALA A 136 14.61 4.36 -0.06
N MET A 137 14.34 3.10 -0.46
CA MET A 137 13.07 2.43 -0.21
C MET A 137 12.76 2.31 1.29
N ASP A 138 13.77 2.00 2.10
CA ASP A 138 13.68 1.96 3.55
C ASP A 138 13.17 3.30 4.12
N LEU A 139 13.72 4.42 3.65
CA LEU A 139 13.30 5.76 4.06
C LEU A 139 11.89 6.11 3.55
N ILE A 140 11.55 5.76 2.31
CA ILE A 140 10.21 6.00 1.76
C ILE A 140 9.14 5.29 2.60
N TYR A 141 9.37 4.04 3.00
CA TYR A 141 8.42 3.33 3.85
C TYR A 141 8.45 3.83 5.30
N ALA A 142 9.63 4.13 5.85
CA ALA A 142 9.77 4.65 7.21
C ALA A 142 9.12 6.02 7.38
N ARG A 143 9.06 6.83 6.32
CA ARG A 143 8.43 8.17 6.34
C ARG A 143 6.95 8.21 6.00
N ALA A 144 6.38 7.12 5.50
CA ALA A 144 4.95 7.05 5.26
C ALA A 144 4.18 7.10 6.60
N ALA A 145 3.08 7.85 6.67
CA ALA A 145 2.21 7.87 7.84
C ALA A 145 1.63 6.48 8.14
N LEU A 146 1.39 5.70 7.09
CA LEU A 146 1.09 4.28 7.16
C LEU A 146 1.46 3.59 5.84
N THR A 147 1.61 2.27 5.91
CA THR A 147 1.80 1.44 4.71
C THR A 147 0.62 0.47 4.55
N ILE A 148 -0.04 0.51 3.40
CA ILE A 148 -1.03 -0.49 3.00
C ILE A 148 -0.26 -1.69 2.43
N VAL A 149 -0.43 -2.86 3.05
CA VAL A 149 0.20 -4.11 2.62
C VAL A 149 -0.83 -5.02 1.95
N ALA A 150 -0.69 -5.24 0.64
CA ALA A 150 -1.54 -6.11 -0.16
C ALA A 150 -1.06 -7.58 -0.14
N ALA A 151 -0.89 -8.16 1.06
CA ALA A 151 -0.22 -9.45 1.23
C ALA A 151 -0.95 -10.66 0.60
N SER A 152 -2.28 -10.58 0.44
CA SER A 152 -3.07 -11.67 -0.17
C SER A 152 -2.98 -11.71 -1.69
N GLY A 153 -2.49 -10.64 -2.34
CA GLY A 153 -2.40 -10.53 -3.79
C GLY A 153 -1.09 -11.07 -4.35
N THR A 154 -1.17 -11.69 -5.53
CA THR A 154 0.01 -12.20 -6.26
C THR A 154 0.36 -11.36 -7.49
N HIS A 155 -0.42 -10.31 -7.80
CA HIS A 155 -0.23 -9.42 -8.94
C HIS A 155 -0.95 -8.05 -8.73
N ALA A 156 -0.63 -7.07 -9.57
CA ALA A 156 -1.12 -5.69 -9.48
C ALA A 156 -2.66 -5.56 -9.60
N ASN A 157 -3.30 -6.54 -10.25
CA ASN A 157 -4.75 -6.60 -10.44
C ASN A 157 -5.51 -7.44 -9.39
N ALA A 158 -4.85 -7.90 -8.33
CA ALA A 158 -5.50 -8.76 -7.32
C ALA A 158 -6.57 -8.00 -6.49
N GLY A 159 -6.36 -6.70 -6.27
CA GLY A 159 -7.22 -5.90 -5.41
C GLY A 159 -6.90 -6.03 -3.92
N LEU A 160 -7.58 -5.21 -3.12
CA LEU A 160 -7.57 -5.28 -1.65
C LEU A 160 -8.89 -5.85 -1.15
N ALA A 161 -8.83 -6.95 -0.39
CA ALA A 161 -10.00 -7.62 0.17
C ALA A 161 -10.73 -6.76 1.21
N GLY A 162 -12.07 -6.73 1.13
CA GLY A 162 -12.95 -5.99 2.03
C GLY A 162 -13.20 -4.52 1.62
N LEU A 163 -12.64 -4.08 0.49
CA LEU A 163 -13.02 -2.80 -0.14
C LEU A 163 -14.28 -2.97 -0.99
N GLU A 164 -14.40 -4.10 -1.68
CA GLU A 164 -15.60 -4.49 -2.41
C GLU A 164 -16.39 -5.55 -1.62
N PRO A 165 -17.73 -5.59 -1.72
CA PRO A 165 -18.54 -6.66 -1.16
C PRO A 165 -18.04 -8.04 -1.61
N HIS A 166 -18.14 -9.03 -0.73
CA HIS A 166 -17.79 -10.44 -1.01
C HIS A 166 -16.33 -10.71 -1.42
N THR A 167 -15.43 -9.73 -1.31
CA THR A 167 -13.98 -9.95 -1.54
C THR A 167 -13.24 -10.41 -0.29
N ARG A 168 -13.92 -10.41 0.87
CA ARG A 168 -13.39 -10.89 2.13
C ARG A 168 -14.31 -11.98 2.65
N ASP A 169 -13.81 -13.21 2.69
CA ASP A 169 -14.51 -14.29 3.37
C ASP A 169 -14.56 -14.00 4.88
N PRO A 170 -15.76 -13.93 5.49
CA PRO A 170 -15.89 -13.91 6.94
C PRO A 170 -15.59 -15.31 7.47
N MET A 171 -14.31 -15.67 7.46
CA MET A 171 -13.91 -17.02 7.83
C MET A 171 -13.95 -17.14 9.37
N PRO A 172 -14.69 -18.12 9.92
CA PRO A 172 -14.86 -18.28 11.36
C PRO A 172 -13.51 -18.49 12.04
N TYR A 173 -13.35 -17.89 13.22
CA TYR A 173 -12.08 -17.88 13.97
C TYR A 173 -11.62 -19.28 14.41
N GLU A 174 -12.55 -20.24 14.44
CA GLU A 174 -12.35 -21.63 14.81
C GLU A 174 -13.20 -22.56 13.91
N ALA A 175 -12.59 -23.64 13.44
CA ALA A 175 -13.34 -24.80 12.94
C ALA A 175 -13.34 -25.88 14.02
N ARG A 176 -14.54 -26.36 14.36
CA ARG A 176 -14.75 -27.37 15.40
C ARG A 176 -15.29 -28.64 14.76
N ALA A 177 -14.61 -29.76 15.00
CA ALA A 177 -15.07 -31.07 14.58
C ALA A 177 -15.28 -31.97 15.80
N ARG A 178 -16.51 -32.47 15.95
CA ARG A 178 -16.88 -33.42 16.99
C ARG A 178 -17.17 -34.77 16.34
N PHE A 179 -16.53 -35.82 16.84
CA PHE A 179 -16.77 -37.17 16.37
C PHE A 179 -17.89 -37.81 17.19
N PRO A 180 -18.90 -38.45 16.56
CA PRO A 180 -20.07 -38.99 17.26
C PRO A 180 -19.74 -39.99 18.38
N GLU A 181 -18.62 -40.71 18.25
CA GLU A 181 -18.22 -41.79 19.16
C GLU A 181 -17.11 -41.39 20.15
N SER A 182 -16.64 -40.13 20.13
CA SER A 182 -15.52 -39.67 20.95
C SER A 182 -15.91 -38.49 21.83
N ARG A 183 -15.34 -38.43 23.05
CA ARG A 183 -15.46 -37.27 23.95
C ARG A 183 -14.54 -36.10 23.58
N HIS A 184 -13.67 -36.29 22.59
CA HIS A 184 -12.72 -35.28 22.12
C HIS A 184 -13.34 -34.43 21.01
N GLU A 185 -13.07 -33.12 21.10
CA GLU A 185 -13.38 -32.12 20.07
C GLU A 185 -12.06 -31.61 19.50
N PHE A 186 -11.94 -31.61 18.18
CA PHE A 186 -10.81 -30.96 17.52
C PHE A 186 -11.18 -29.52 17.23
N VAL A 187 -10.33 -28.61 17.68
CA VAL A 187 -10.41 -27.18 17.36
C VAL A 187 -9.20 -26.85 16.50
N VAL A 188 -9.45 -26.40 15.28
CA VAL A 188 -8.40 -25.81 14.44
C VAL A 188 -8.48 -24.31 14.60
N ALA A 189 -7.52 -23.75 15.35
CA ALA A 189 -7.28 -22.31 15.38
C ALA A 189 -6.57 -21.90 14.08
N ARG A 190 -6.93 -20.74 13.52
CA ARG A 190 -6.31 -20.25 12.28
C ARG A 190 -4.82 -19.97 12.49
N ALA A 191 -4.06 -20.13 11.40
CA ALA A 191 -2.69 -19.64 11.34
C ALA A 191 -2.66 -18.16 11.73
N SER A 192 -1.70 -17.78 12.57
CA SER A 192 -1.59 -16.41 13.04
C SER A 192 -1.36 -15.45 11.86
N PRO A 193 -1.76 -14.16 11.94
CA PRO A 193 -1.43 -13.20 10.88
C PRO A 193 0.07 -13.20 10.49
N PRO A 194 1.03 -13.29 11.43
CA PRO A 194 2.44 -13.50 11.10
C PRO A 194 2.72 -14.73 10.22
N ASP A 195 2.08 -15.87 10.50
CA ASP A 195 2.27 -17.10 9.70
C ASP A 195 1.70 -16.96 8.29
N LEU A 196 0.55 -16.30 8.16
CA LEU A 196 -0.07 -16.03 6.86
C LEU A 196 0.80 -15.09 6.03
N LEU A 197 1.36 -14.04 6.65
CA LEU A 197 2.30 -13.14 6.00
C LEU A 197 3.56 -13.87 5.56
N ARG A 198 4.17 -14.68 6.43
CA ARG A 198 5.39 -15.45 6.11
C ARG A 198 5.26 -16.33 4.85
N ARG A 199 4.06 -16.89 4.63
CA ARG A 199 3.76 -17.79 3.49
C ARG A 199 3.29 -17.05 2.24
N SER A 200 3.06 -15.75 2.32
CA SER A 200 2.54 -14.95 1.21
C SER A 200 3.59 -14.76 0.11
N ALA A 201 3.13 -14.60 -1.14
CA ALA A 201 4.00 -14.20 -2.23
C ALA A 201 4.65 -12.83 -1.98
N TRP A 202 3.93 -11.94 -1.28
CA TRP A 202 4.42 -10.63 -0.87
C TRP A 202 5.71 -10.73 -0.03
N ASN A 203 5.76 -11.66 0.94
CA ASN A 203 6.90 -11.82 1.85
C ASN A 203 8.16 -12.44 1.19
N THR A 204 8.12 -12.76 -0.10
CA THR A 204 9.31 -13.13 -0.86
C THR A 204 10.03 -11.92 -1.47
N ARG A 205 9.47 -10.72 -1.29
CA ARG A 205 10.05 -9.46 -1.77
C ARG A 205 11.05 -8.89 -0.76
N GLY A 206 12.01 -8.13 -1.25
CA GLY A 206 13.10 -7.57 -0.44
C GLY A 206 12.77 -6.26 0.29
N TRP A 207 11.60 -5.68 0.06
CA TRP A 207 11.20 -4.38 0.64
C TRP A 207 9.80 -4.52 1.21
N THR A 208 9.65 -4.02 2.44
CA THR A 208 8.59 -4.21 3.47
C THR A 208 8.62 -5.50 4.27
#